data_AF-A0A1I4EDF7-F1
#
_entry.id   AF-A0A1I4EDF7-F1
#
_cell.length_a   1.000
_cell.length_b   1.000
_cell.length_c   1.000
_cell.angle_alpha   90.00
_cell.angle_beta   90.00
_cell.angle_gamma   90.00
#
_symmetry.space_group_name_H-M   'P 1'
#
loop_
_entity.id
_entity.type
_entity.pdbx_description
1 polymer ?
#
loop_
_entity_poly.entity_id
_entity_poly.type
_entity_poly.pdbx_seq_one_letter_code
_entity_poly.pdbx_strand_id
1 'polypeptide(L)'
;MKRAFWIALGLLMILVSWYLAADRRTPFTSNARVKAVITPITPQVSGTVLEINAENGEIVEAGAVLARIDSRQFEIQKHSAEADLELATQDVGAGSADVSSAQARVTRAETDLETESLQAARVFDLEKKGLIAVAKADESRRLLADAEATLEQARADLESAKQALGSSGQDNPRIQAALAKLADAELKLSWTVLKAPARGVLSDLDLAVGNYARSGQSLMTFVDSTNVWIEAYMTENNLGNIKIGDPVDVVLDMHPGKIWKGQVASLSIASSDGTSSKPGEPTAIPRVSGWLRDPQRFALRIVLPDYTEGDETDDVRFNVNGQADVIVYTRDRGFLNAIGRVYIKIVALFSYAY
;
A
#
# COMPACT_ATOMS: atom_id res chain seq x y z
N MET A 1 71.64 -16.57 -15.14
CA MET A 1 70.82 -15.68 -14.28
C MET A 1 70.04 -14.63 -15.07
N LYS A 2 70.66 -13.78 -15.92
CA LYS A 2 69.94 -12.72 -16.66
C LYS A 2 68.77 -13.20 -17.53
N ARG A 3 68.91 -14.32 -18.27
CA ARG A 3 67.82 -14.88 -19.12
C ARG A 3 66.62 -15.38 -18.30
N ALA A 4 66.87 -16.08 -17.19
CA ALA A 4 65.81 -16.54 -16.29
C ALA A 4 65.05 -15.38 -15.63
N PHE A 5 65.76 -14.29 -15.29
CA PHE A 5 65.14 -13.06 -14.79
C PHE A 5 64.20 -12.41 -15.82
N TRP A 6 64.63 -12.30 -17.08
CA TRP A 6 63.77 -11.74 -18.15
C TRP A 6 62.58 -12.65 -18.50
N ILE A 7 62.74 -13.98 -18.41
CA ILE A 7 61.63 -14.93 -18.59
C ILE A 7 60.63 -14.81 -17.44
N ALA A 8 61.11 -14.77 -16.19
CA ALA A 8 60.26 -14.59 -15.01
C ALA A 8 59.55 -13.23 -15.03
N LEU A 9 60.24 -12.16 -15.42
CA LEU A 9 59.66 -10.82 -15.56
C LEU A 9 58.63 -10.77 -16.70
N GLY A 10 58.89 -11.44 -17.82
CA GLY A 10 57.94 -11.57 -18.93
C GLY A 10 56.67 -12.33 -18.51
N LEU A 11 56.82 -13.43 -17.78
CA LEU A 11 55.70 -14.18 -17.22
C LEU A 11 54.91 -13.35 -16.20
N LEU A 12 55.60 -12.60 -15.32
CA LEU A 12 54.96 -11.70 -14.36
C LEU A 12 54.14 -10.61 -15.08
N MET A 13 54.71 -9.97 -16.10
CA MET A 13 54.02 -8.94 -16.88
C MET A 13 52.80 -9.49 -17.63
N ILE A 14 52.90 -10.71 -18.18
CA ILE A 14 51.77 -11.40 -18.81
C ILE A 14 50.68 -11.71 -17.77
N LEU A 15 51.06 -12.18 -16.58
CA LEU A 15 50.13 -12.51 -15.51
C LEU A 15 49.43 -11.26 -14.94
N VAL A 16 50.17 -10.15 -14.79
CA VAL A 16 49.61 -8.85 -14.37
C VAL A 16 48.68 -8.28 -15.45
N SER A 17 49.10 -8.32 -16.72
CA SER A 17 48.26 -7.85 -17.83
C SER A 17 46.99 -8.70 -17.97
N TRP A 18 47.10 -10.01 -17.76
CA TRP A 18 45.98 -10.94 -17.69
C TRP A 18 45.04 -10.61 -16.54
N TYR A 19 45.57 -10.44 -15.32
CA TYR A 19 44.77 -10.13 -14.13
C TYR A 19 43.97 -8.82 -14.31
N LEU A 20 44.63 -7.76 -14.78
CA LEU A 20 43.98 -6.48 -15.07
C LEU A 20 42.92 -6.59 -16.18
N ALA A 21 43.17 -7.42 -17.19
CA ALA A 21 42.21 -7.66 -18.27
C ALA A 21 41.01 -8.50 -17.82
N ALA A 22 41.23 -9.51 -16.96
CA ALA A 22 40.20 -10.38 -16.41
C ALA A 22 39.29 -9.61 -15.45
N ASP A 23 39.86 -8.83 -14.54
CA ASP A 23 39.13 -7.97 -13.57
C ASP A 23 38.16 -7.02 -14.30
N ARG A 24 38.61 -6.43 -15.40
CA ARG A 24 37.81 -5.46 -16.16
C ARG A 24 36.81 -6.08 -17.16
N ARG A 25 37.03 -7.31 -17.63
CA ARG A 25 36.23 -7.91 -18.72
C ARG A 25 35.35 -9.08 -18.30
N THR A 26 35.77 -9.84 -17.30
CA THR A 26 34.97 -10.91 -16.67
C THR A 26 34.94 -10.66 -15.17
N PRO A 27 34.29 -9.57 -14.74
CA PRO A 27 34.31 -9.17 -13.35
C PRO A 27 33.67 -10.26 -12.49
N PHE A 28 34.42 -10.68 -11.48
CA PHE A 28 34.04 -11.65 -10.48
C PHE A 28 33.98 -10.95 -9.12
N THR A 29 33.00 -11.29 -8.30
CA THR A 29 32.97 -10.91 -6.89
C THR A 29 32.45 -12.06 -6.05
N SER A 30 33.09 -12.28 -4.92
CA SER A 30 32.59 -13.13 -3.83
C SER A 30 31.79 -12.35 -2.80
N ASN A 31 31.70 -11.02 -2.96
CA ASN A 31 30.87 -10.19 -2.12
C ASN A 31 29.54 -9.96 -2.83
N ALA A 32 28.71 -11.00 -2.88
CA ALA A 32 27.32 -10.89 -3.25
C ALA A 32 26.44 -11.49 -2.17
N ARG A 33 25.23 -10.93 -2.02
CA ARG A 33 24.26 -11.37 -1.02
C ARG A 33 22.89 -11.56 -1.64
N VAL A 34 22.19 -12.58 -1.16
CA VAL A 34 20.76 -12.76 -1.45
C VAL A 34 19.97 -11.70 -0.70
N LYS A 35 19.08 -11.01 -1.40
CA LYS A 35 18.19 -9.97 -0.87
C LYS A 35 16.76 -10.28 -1.28
N ALA A 36 15.82 -9.85 -0.44
CA ALA A 36 14.39 -9.99 -0.69
C ALA A 36 13.68 -8.73 -0.20
N VAL A 37 12.42 -8.55 -0.60
CA VAL A 37 11.57 -7.50 -0.04
C VAL A 37 11.20 -7.90 1.38
N ILE A 38 11.65 -7.11 2.35
CA ILE A 38 11.35 -7.29 3.77
C ILE A 38 10.30 -6.26 4.16
N THR A 39 9.16 -6.73 4.65
CA THR A 39 8.04 -5.89 5.08
C THR A 39 7.71 -6.17 6.54
N PRO A 40 7.82 -5.18 7.45
CA PRO A 40 7.36 -5.36 8.83
C PRO A 40 5.83 -5.47 8.86
N ILE A 41 5.31 -6.54 9.45
CA ILE A 41 3.87 -6.68 9.69
C ILE A 41 3.52 -5.87 10.93
N THR A 42 2.82 -4.76 10.67
CA THR A 42 2.47 -3.77 11.68
C THR A 42 0.96 -3.67 11.78
N PRO A 43 0.38 -3.78 13.00
CA PRO A 43 -1.04 -3.64 13.18
C PRO A 43 -1.45 -2.17 13.01
N GLN A 44 -2.62 -1.97 12.43
CA GLN A 44 -3.20 -0.63 12.26
C GLN A 44 -4.06 -0.23 13.47
N VAL A 45 -4.53 -1.21 14.24
CA VAL A 45 -5.28 -1.02 15.48
C VAL A 45 -4.53 -1.61 16.67
N SER A 46 -4.74 -1.02 17.84
CA SER A 46 -4.15 -1.53 19.09
C SER A 46 -5.12 -2.48 19.80
N GLY A 47 -4.59 -3.51 20.45
CA GLY A 47 -5.36 -4.44 21.26
C GLY A 47 -4.56 -5.67 21.68
N THR A 48 -5.18 -6.53 22.48
CA THR A 48 -4.56 -7.78 22.94
C THR A 48 -4.60 -8.83 21.84
N VAL A 49 -3.50 -9.54 21.62
CA VAL A 49 -3.42 -10.65 20.66
C VAL A 49 -4.05 -11.89 21.26
N LEU A 50 -5.06 -12.45 20.59
CA LEU A 50 -5.81 -13.63 21.04
C LEU A 50 -5.25 -14.93 20.46
N GLU A 51 -4.86 -14.90 19.20
CA GLU A 51 -4.31 -16.06 18.50
C GLU A 51 -3.17 -15.65 17.57
N ILE A 52 -2.23 -16.59 17.42
CA ILE A 52 -1.12 -16.53 16.49
C ILE A 52 -1.23 -17.82 15.68
N ASN A 53 -1.38 -17.69 14.37
CA ASN A 53 -1.62 -18.79 13.44
C ASN A 53 -0.41 -19.05 12.55
N ALA A 54 0.74 -18.48 12.91
CA ALA A 54 1.96 -18.57 12.14
C ALA A 54 3.19 -18.75 13.03
N GLU A 55 4.16 -19.51 12.54
CA GLU A 55 5.42 -19.80 13.22
C GLU A 55 6.62 -19.15 12.51
N ASN A 56 7.71 -18.97 13.25
CA ASN A 56 8.95 -18.44 12.70
C ASN A 56 9.57 -19.42 11.70
N GLY A 57 9.84 -18.95 10.47
CA GLY A 57 10.34 -19.77 9.37
C GLY A 57 9.26 -20.49 8.55
N GLU A 58 7.99 -20.30 8.87
CA GLU A 58 6.88 -20.88 8.12
C GLU A 58 6.64 -20.14 6.79
N ILE A 59 6.38 -20.90 5.72
CA ILE A 59 5.94 -20.35 4.42
C ILE A 59 4.43 -20.13 4.48
N VAL A 60 4.02 -18.89 4.27
CA VAL A 60 2.61 -18.49 4.26
C VAL A 60 2.21 -18.00 2.87
N GLU A 61 0.98 -18.32 2.47
CA GLU A 61 0.39 -17.85 1.22
C GLU A 61 -0.23 -16.46 1.37
N ALA A 62 -0.43 -15.78 0.25
CA ALA A 62 -1.07 -14.47 0.23
C ALA A 62 -2.48 -14.53 0.86
N GLY A 63 -2.75 -13.63 1.81
CA GLY A 63 -4.03 -13.55 2.53
C GLY A 63 -4.20 -14.52 3.70
N ALA A 64 -3.22 -15.38 3.98
CA ALA A 64 -3.22 -16.24 5.16
C ALA A 64 -3.29 -15.39 6.45
N VAL A 65 -4.06 -15.84 7.43
CA VAL A 65 -4.18 -15.18 8.73
C VAL A 65 -2.94 -15.48 9.56
N LEU A 66 -2.25 -14.44 10.02
CA LEU A 66 -1.01 -14.55 10.78
C LEU A 66 -1.26 -14.46 12.28
N ALA A 67 -2.10 -13.50 12.68
CA ALA A 67 -2.50 -13.29 14.07
C ALA A 67 -3.82 -12.54 14.13
N ARG A 68 -4.53 -12.66 15.24
CA ARG A 68 -5.73 -11.86 15.53
C ARG A 68 -5.61 -11.08 16.82
N ILE A 69 -6.03 -9.83 16.72
CA ILE A 69 -6.26 -8.92 17.83
C ILE A 69 -7.71 -9.10 18.30
N ASP A 70 -7.95 -8.90 19.60
CA ASP A 70 -9.28 -8.92 20.19
C ASP A 70 -10.25 -7.96 19.48
N SER A 71 -11.24 -8.54 18.81
CA SER A 71 -12.22 -7.85 17.97
C SER A 71 -13.40 -7.27 18.75
N ARG A 72 -13.62 -7.68 20.02
CA ARG A 72 -14.87 -7.42 20.74
C ARG A 72 -15.22 -5.93 20.83
N GLN A 73 -14.21 -5.09 21.12
CA GLN A 73 -14.41 -3.63 21.18
C GLN A 73 -14.77 -3.02 19.82
N PHE A 74 -14.29 -3.62 18.72
CA PHE A 74 -14.54 -3.15 17.35
C PHE A 74 -15.89 -3.67 16.84
N GLU A 75 -16.30 -4.87 17.23
CA GLU A 75 -17.66 -5.38 17.00
C GLU A 75 -18.72 -4.52 17.70
N ILE A 76 -18.47 -4.13 18.96
CA ILE A 76 -19.35 -3.20 19.68
C ILE A 76 -19.42 -1.84 18.98
N GLN A 77 -18.28 -1.30 18.53
CA GLN A 77 -18.25 -0.04 17.77
C GLN A 77 -19.02 -0.15 16.45
N LYS A 78 -18.89 -1.28 15.74
CA LYS A 78 -19.67 -1.56 14.54
C LYS A 78 -21.17 -1.57 14.85
N HIS A 79 -21.61 -2.32 15.85
CA HIS A 79 -23.02 -2.38 16.23
C HIS A 79 -23.56 -1.00 16.67
N SER A 80 -22.76 -0.21 17.37
CA SER A 80 -23.13 1.17 17.71
C SER A 80 -23.29 2.05 16.47
N ALA A 81 -22.41 1.90 15.47
CA ALA A 81 -22.50 2.66 14.23
C ALA A 81 -23.68 2.21 13.34
N GLU A 82 -24.03 0.91 13.36
CA GLU A 82 -25.25 0.39 12.72
C GLU A 82 -26.51 1.01 13.34
N ALA A 83 -26.55 1.12 14.68
CA ALA A 83 -27.65 1.77 15.38
C ALA A 83 -27.73 3.28 15.07
N ASP A 84 -26.59 3.98 15.01
CA ASP A 84 -26.53 5.39 14.59
C ASP A 84 -27.09 5.59 13.18
N LEU A 85 -26.82 4.67 12.25
CA LEU A 85 -27.36 4.69 10.89
C LEU A 85 -28.86 4.46 10.86
N GLU A 86 -29.36 3.53 11.68
CA GLU A 86 -30.79 3.29 11.83
C GLU A 86 -31.50 4.55 12.36
N LEU A 87 -30.97 5.17 13.42
CA LEU A 87 -31.50 6.42 13.97
C LEU A 87 -31.50 7.55 12.94
N ALA A 88 -30.40 7.73 12.20
CA ALA A 88 -30.33 8.74 11.14
C ALA A 88 -31.37 8.50 10.03
N THR A 89 -31.62 7.23 9.70
CA THR A 89 -32.63 6.86 8.71
C THR A 89 -34.05 7.13 9.22
N GLN A 90 -34.32 6.82 10.49
CA GLN A 90 -35.60 7.13 11.13
C GLN A 90 -35.85 8.64 11.21
N ASP A 91 -34.83 9.44 11.54
CA ASP A 91 -34.92 10.90 11.60
C ASP A 91 -35.26 11.52 10.23
N VAL A 92 -34.64 11.01 9.15
CA VAL A 92 -34.96 11.44 7.78
C VAL A 92 -36.38 11.02 7.40
N GLY A 93 -36.80 9.82 7.81
CA GLY A 93 -38.18 9.34 7.64
C GLY A 93 -39.21 10.25 8.34
N ALA A 94 -38.94 10.64 9.58
CA ALA A 94 -39.77 11.57 10.34
C ALA A 94 -39.83 12.96 9.66
N GLY A 95 -38.69 13.50 9.24
CA GLY A 95 -38.65 14.77 8.52
C GLY A 95 -39.40 14.73 7.18
N SER A 96 -39.39 13.59 6.47
CA SER A 96 -40.20 13.41 5.26
C SER A 96 -41.70 13.42 5.56
N ALA A 97 -42.12 12.82 6.69
CA ALA A 97 -43.51 12.86 7.12
C ALA A 97 -43.95 14.28 7.51
N ASP A 98 -43.06 15.05 8.14
CA ASP A 98 -43.32 16.45 8.49
C ASP A 98 -43.49 17.33 7.25
N VAL A 99 -42.67 17.14 6.21
CA VAL A 99 -42.84 17.83 4.91
C VAL A 99 -44.18 17.46 4.27
N SER A 100 -44.57 16.17 4.29
CA SER A 100 -45.87 15.73 3.78
C SER A 100 -47.04 16.37 4.55
N SER A 101 -46.91 16.49 5.88
CA SER A 101 -47.90 17.14 6.75
C SER A 101 -48.01 18.64 6.47
N ALA A 102 -46.87 19.33 6.28
CA ALA A 102 -46.85 20.74 5.91
C ALA A 102 -47.45 20.98 4.51
N GLN A 103 -47.18 20.10 3.55
CA GLN A 103 -47.76 20.18 2.22
C GLN A 103 -49.29 20.05 2.25
N ALA A 104 -49.82 19.15 3.09
CA ALA A 104 -51.27 19.03 3.28
C ALA A 104 -51.89 20.30 3.89
N ARG A 105 -51.17 21.01 4.77
CA ARG A 105 -51.61 22.31 5.31
C ARG A 105 -51.65 23.39 4.23
N VAL A 106 -50.65 23.44 3.36
CA VAL A 106 -50.65 24.35 2.19
C VAL A 106 -51.85 24.07 1.30
N THR A 107 -52.08 22.81 0.92
CA THR A 107 -53.23 22.45 0.06
C THR A 107 -54.57 22.80 0.69
N ARG A 108 -54.71 22.66 2.01
CA ARG A 108 -55.90 23.13 2.73
C ARG A 108 -56.07 24.65 2.62
N ALA A 109 -55.03 25.41 2.96
CA ALA A 109 -55.06 26.88 2.90
C ALA A 109 -55.31 27.42 1.48
N GLU A 110 -54.80 26.73 0.44
CA GLU A 110 -55.09 27.05 -0.96
C GLU A 110 -56.57 26.86 -1.30
N THR A 111 -57.17 25.76 -0.82
CA THR A 111 -58.61 25.48 -1.02
C THR A 111 -59.50 26.49 -0.28
N ASP A 112 -59.10 26.87 0.93
CA ASP A 112 -59.81 27.86 1.74
C ASP A 112 -59.74 29.25 1.08
N LEU A 113 -58.55 29.65 0.59
CA LEU A 113 -58.37 30.89 -0.17
C LEU A 113 -59.20 30.89 -1.46
N GLU A 114 -59.23 29.79 -2.20
CA GLU A 114 -60.06 29.68 -3.42
C GLU A 114 -61.54 29.90 -3.08
N THR A 115 -62.03 29.24 -2.03
CA THR A 115 -63.42 29.36 -1.56
C THR A 115 -63.76 30.80 -1.17
N GLU A 116 -62.92 31.44 -0.36
CA GLU A 116 -63.11 32.83 0.06
C GLU A 116 -62.98 33.81 -1.12
N SER A 117 -62.10 33.55 -2.09
CA SER A 117 -61.96 34.38 -3.29
C SER A 117 -63.22 34.36 -4.16
N LEU A 118 -63.83 33.18 -4.36
CA LEU A 118 -65.07 33.03 -5.12
C LEU A 118 -66.26 33.68 -4.41
N GLN A 119 -66.28 33.64 -3.08
CA GLN A 119 -67.30 34.33 -2.28
C GLN A 119 -67.12 35.85 -2.33
N ALA A 120 -65.89 36.33 -2.15
CA ALA A 120 -65.54 37.74 -2.22
C ALA A 120 -65.84 38.34 -3.60
N ALA A 121 -65.54 37.63 -4.69
CA ALA A 121 -65.89 38.05 -6.04
C ALA A 121 -67.41 38.29 -6.22
N ARG A 122 -68.24 37.40 -5.66
CA ARG A 122 -69.71 37.56 -5.66
C ARG A 122 -70.14 38.78 -4.84
N VAL A 123 -69.54 38.99 -3.67
CA VAL A 123 -69.85 40.14 -2.80
C VAL A 123 -69.43 41.46 -3.45
N PHE A 124 -68.26 41.55 -4.07
CA PHE A 124 -67.79 42.77 -4.73
C PHE A 124 -68.59 43.12 -5.99
N ASP A 125 -69.10 42.12 -6.73
CA ASP A 125 -70.03 42.38 -7.85
C ASP A 125 -71.36 42.96 -7.36
N LEU A 126 -71.90 42.46 -6.24
CA LEU A 126 -73.12 43.01 -5.61
C LEU A 126 -72.89 44.40 -5.00
N GLU A 127 -71.71 44.67 -4.43
CA GLU A 127 -71.30 45.99 -3.92
C GLU A 127 -71.27 47.03 -5.05
N LYS A 128 -70.65 46.70 -6.19
CA LYS A 128 -70.61 47.58 -7.37
C LYS A 128 -72.00 47.93 -7.90
N LYS A 129 -72.98 47.03 -7.74
CA LYS A 129 -74.38 47.23 -8.12
C LYS A 129 -75.21 47.96 -7.05
N GLY A 130 -74.63 48.26 -5.89
CA GLY A 130 -75.32 48.90 -4.76
C GLY A 130 -76.34 48.00 -4.06
N LEU A 131 -76.23 46.68 -4.21
CA LEU A 131 -77.21 45.68 -3.73
C LEU A 131 -76.88 45.10 -2.35
N ILE A 132 -75.77 45.52 -1.73
CA ILE A 132 -75.32 45.01 -0.43
C ILE A 132 -74.73 46.14 0.43
N ALA A 133 -74.73 45.97 1.75
CA ALA A 133 -74.14 46.93 2.68
C ALA A 133 -72.60 46.94 2.60
N VAL A 134 -71.99 48.13 2.67
CA VAL A 134 -70.52 48.33 2.65
C VAL A 134 -69.83 47.49 3.74
N ALA A 135 -70.41 47.44 4.94
CA ALA A 135 -69.87 46.63 6.05
C ALA A 135 -69.71 45.14 5.70
N LYS A 136 -70.59 44.59 4.84
CA LYS A 136 -70.51 43.19 4.40
C LYS A 136 -69.40 42.98 3.36
N ALA A 137 -69.15 43.98 2.51
CA ALA A 137 -68.02 43.96 1.60
C ALA A 137 -66.68 44.10 2.33
N ASP A 138 -66.60 44.98 3.34
CA ASP A 138 -65.44 45.12 4.22
C ASP A 138 -65.13 43.81 4.98
N GLU A 139 -66.17 43.13 5.48
CA GLU A 139 -66.03 41.81 6.10
C GLU A 139 -65.42 40.80 5.13
N SER A 140 -65.92 40.73 3.89
CA SER A 140 -65.39 39.83 2.87
C SER A 140 -63.95 40.16 2.47
N ARG A 141 -63.59 41.44 2.43
CA ARG A 141 -62.21 41.91 2.19
C ARG A 141 -61.25 41.44 3.29
N ARG A 142 -61.68 41.48 4.56
CA ARG A 142 -60.89 40.97 5.70
C ARG A 142 -60.72 39.46 5.67
N LEU A 143 -61.78 38.70 5.38
CA LEU A 143 -61.72 37.23 5.30
C LEU A 143 -60.78 36.77 4.19
N LEU A 144 -60.83 37.44 3.03
CA LEU A 144 -59.90 37.16 1.93
C LEU A 144 -58.44 37.42 2.36
N ALA A 145 -58.17 38.57 2.99
CA ALA A 145 -56.83 38.91 3.47
C ALA A 145 -56.32 37.94 4.55
N ASP A 146 -57.20 37.42 5.41
CA ASP A 146 -56.88 36.41 6.41
C ASP A 146 -56.52 35.05 5.79
N ALA A 147 -57.28 34.62 4.76
CA ALA A 147 -56.99 33.41 4.01
C ALA A 147 -55.65 33.52 3.24
N GLU A 148 -55.36 34.68 2.63
CA GLU A 148 -54.06 34.95 1.99
C GLU A 148 -52.90 34.87 2.99
N ALA A 149 -53.05 35.49 4.17
CA ALA A 149 -52.03 35.43 5.23
C ALA A 149 -51.81 34.00 5.75
N THR A 150 -52.89 33.22 5.90
CA THR A 150 -52.82 31.81 6.32
C THR A 150 -52.11 30.94 5.30
N LEU A 151 -52.34 31.16 4.01
CA LEU A 151 -51.62 30.46 2.94
C LEU A 151 -50.14 30.80 2.96
N GLU A 152 -49.78 32.08 3.12
CA GLU A 152 -48.39 32.50 3.17
C GLU A 152 -47.67 31.88 4.39
N GLN A 153 -48.32 31.83 5.54
CA GLN A 153 -47.81 31.13 6.72
C GLN A 153 -47.59 29.63 6.44
N ALA A 154 -48.57 28.95 5.86
CA ALA A 154 -48.46 27.51 5.54
C ALA A 154 -47.32 27.23 4.54
N ARG A 155 -47.10 28.13 3.56
CA ARG A 155 -45.99 28.04 2.61
C ARG A 155 -44.64 28.24 3.30
N ALA A 156 -44.53 29.20 4.20
CA ALA A 156 -43.33 29.41 5.00
C ALA A 156 -43.01 28.19 5.89
N ASP A 157 -44.02 27.59 6.51
CA ASP A 157 -43.87 26.37 7.31
C ASP A 157 -43.40 25.17 6.48
N LEU A 158 -43.94 25.01 5.26
CA LEU A 158 -43.51 23.98 4.31
C LEU A 158 -42.05 24.17 3.90
N GLU A 159 -41.66 25.39 3.58
CA GLU A 159 -40.28 25.70 3.20
C GLU A 159 -39.32 25.45 4.36
N SER A 160 -39.70 25.85 5.58
CA SER A 160 -38.95 25.54 6.81
C SER A 160 -38.78 24.02 7.01
N ALA A 161 -39.85 23.24 6.82
CA ALA A 161 -39.79 21.78 6.92
C ALA A 161 -38.88 21.15 5.85
N LYS A 162 -38.94 21.63 4.60
CA LYS A 162 -38.05 21.18 3.52
C LYS A 162 -36.59 21.49 3.82
N GLN A 163 -36.30 22.69 4.33
CA GLN A 163 -34.95 23.07 4.73
C GLN A 163 -34.43 22.24 5.91
N ALA A 164 -35.28 21.94 6.89
CA ALA A 164 -34.92 21.09 8.03
C ALA A 164 -34.62 19.65 7.63
N LEU A 165 -35.36 19.10 6.65
CA LEU A 165 -35.08 17.78 6.06
C LEU A 165 -33.77 17.78 5.26
N GLY A 166 -33.54 18.83 4.47
CA GLY A 166 -32.40 18.93 3.57
C GLY A 166 -32.52 17.97 2.37
N SER A 167 -31.40 17.41 1.93
CA SER A 167 -31.37 16.43 0.83
C SER A 167 -32.19 15.17 1.18
N SER A 168 -33.01 14.70 0.25
CA SER A 168 -33.83 13.49 0.43
C SER A 168 -33.04 12.21 0.18
N GLY A 169 -33.42 11.13 0.87
CA GLY A 169 -32.88 9.79 0.60
C GLY A 169 -31.47 9.57 1.14
N GLN A 170 -30.70 8.69 0.48
CA GLN A 170 -29.37 8.28 0.95
C GLN A 170 -28.34 9.40 0.91
N ASP A 171 -28.54 10.43 0.09
CA ASP A 171 -27.65 11.59 0.00
C ASP A 171 -27.86 12.61 1.14
N ASN A 172 -28.76 12.31 2.09
CA ASN A 172 -28.92 13.13 3.28
C ASN A 172 -27.60 13.16 4.08
N PRO A 173 -27.07 14.35 4.44
CA PRO A 173 -25.81 14.46 5.18
C PRO A 173 -25.79 13.67 6.50
N ARG A 174 -26.94 13.51 7.17
CA ARG A 174 -27.05 12.74 8.42
C ARG A 174 -26.83 11.24 8.16
N ILE A 175 -27.43 10.71 7.09
CA ILE A 175 -27.26 9.32 6.67
C ILE A 175 -25.82 9.09 6.19
N GLN A 176 -25.26 10.00 5.38
CA GLN A 176 -23.87 9.90 4.92
C GLN A 176 -22.86 9.93 6.08
N ALA A 177 -23.08 10.78 7.08
CA ALA A 177 -22.24 10.81 8.27
C ALA A 177 -22.29 9.49 9.06
N ALA A 178 -23.48 8.89 9.19
CA ALA A 178 -23.64 7.59 9.85
C ALA A 178 -23.04 6.43 9.04
N LEU A 179 -23.21 6.43 7.71
CA LEU A 179 -22.54 5.48 6.81
C LEU A 179 -21.03 5.57 6.90
N ALA A 180 -20.47 6.78 6.93
CA ALA A 180 -19.03 6.98 7.09
C ALA A 180 -18.51 6.44 8.43
N LYS A 181 -19.26 6.63 9.52
CA LYS A 181 -18.92 6.05 10.83
C LYS A 181 -18.99 4.53 10.81
N LEU A 182 -20.00 3.95 10.16
CA LEU A 182 -20.12 2.50 10.00
C LEU A 182 -18.93 1.93 9.22
N ALA A 183 -18.60 2.54 8.08
CA ALA A 183 -17.45 2.14 7.26
C ALA A 183 -16.12 2.22 8.04
N ASP A 184 -15.91 3.26 8.85
CA ASP A 184 -14.73 3.38 9.72
C ASP A 184 -14.68 2.27 10.79
N ALA A 185 -15.82 1.94 11.41
CA ALA A 185 -15.90 0.86 12.38
C ALA A 185 -15.65 -0.51 11.76
N GLU A 186 -16.20 -0.78 10.57
CA GLU A 186 -15.96 -2.01 9.80
C GLU A 186 -14.49 -2.14 9.36
N LEU A 187 -13.89 -1.03 8.91
CA LEU A 187 -12.49 -1.00 8.52
C LEU A 187 -11.58 -1.31 9.73
N LYS A 188 -11.82 -0.68 10.88
CA LYS A 188 -11.10 -0.97 12.13
C LYS A 188 -11.28 -2.41 12.58
N LEU A 189 -12.49 -2.97 12.44
CA LEU A 189 -12.74 -4.37 12.71
C LEU A 189 -11.94 -5.27 11.75
N SER A 190 -11.86 -4.94 10.46
CA SER A 190 -11.06 -5.71 9.50
C SER A 190 -9.56 -5.70 9.84
N TRP A 191 -9.04 -4.61 10.40
CA TRP A 191 -7.65 -4.46 10.82
C TRP A 191 -7.27 -5.27 12.07
N THR A 192 -8.25 -5.87 12.76
CA THR A 192 -7.99 -6.80 13.87
C THR A 192 -7.36 -8.12 13.40
N VAL A 193 -7.53 -8.46 12.12
CA VAL A 193 -6.97 -9.68 11.52
C VAL A 193 -5.74 -9.31 10.71
N LEU A 194 -4.56 -9.73 11.19
CA LEU A 194 -3.32 -9.53 10.47
C LEU A 194 -3.17 -10.64 9.42
N LYS A 195 -2.94 -10.25 8.17
CA LYS A 195 -2.82 -11.17 7.03
C LYS A 195 -1.51 -10.99 6.29
N ALA A 196 -1.03 -12.05 5.66
CA ALA A 196 0.13 -12.02 4.79
C ALA A 196 -0.18 -11.20 3.51
N PRO A 197 0.67 -10.23 3.12
CA PRO A 197 0.44 -9.41 1.93
C PRO A 197 0.73 -10.16 0.62
N ALA A 198 1.61 -11.16 0.65
CA ALA A 198 2.02 -11.99 -0.48
C ALA A 198 2.42 -13.38 0.03
N ARG A 199 2.86 -14.27 -0.87
CA ARG A 199 3.51 -15.53 -0.47
C ARG A 199 4.91 -15.24 0.06
N GLY A 200 5.26 -15.75 1.22
CA GLY A 200 6.56 -15.45 1.83
C GLY A 200 6.83 -16.20 3.12
N VAL A 201 7.92 -15.85 3.78
CA VAL A 201 8.37 -16.46 5.04
C VAL A 201 8.31 -15.43 6.16
N LEU A 202 7.88 -15.87 7.34
CA LEU A 202 7.91 -15.03 8.53
C LEU A 202 9.22 -15.20 9.28
N SER A 203 9.82 -14.06 9.67
CA SER A 203 10.98 -13.99 10.53
C SER A 203 10.71 -13.09 11.74
N ASP A 204 11.52 -13.23 12.78
CA ASP A 204 11.55 -12.32 13.94
C ASP A 204 10.17 -12.12 14.60
N LEU A 205 9.43 -13.22 14.78
CA LEU A 205 8.16 -13.22 15.49
C LEU A 205 8.39 -12.96 16.99
N ASP A 206 8.26 -11.69 17.40
CA ASP A 206 8.38 -11.25 18.81
C ASP A 206 6.98 -11.03 19.41
N LEU A 207 6.13 -12.05 19.28
CA LEU A 207 4.73 -11.98 19.70
C LEU A 207 4.31 -13.25 20.44
N ALA A 208 3.65 -13.07 21.57
CA ALA A 208 3.00 -14.14 22.32
C ALA A 208 1.51 -13.85 22.48
N VAL A 209 0.71 -14.91 22.61
CA VAL A 209 -0.72 -14.78 22.95
C VAL A 209 -0.84 -14.05 24.29
N GLY A 210 -1.73 -13.05 24.35
CA GLY A 210 -1.88 -12.17 25.49
C GLY A 210 -1.01 -10.90 25.45
N ASN A 211 -0.06 -10.78 24.52
CA ASN A 211 0.68 -9.53 24.34
C ASN A 211 -0.25 -8.42 23.82
N TYR A 212 0.05 -7.18 24.24
CA TYR A 212 -0.66 -6.00 23.77
C TYR A 212 0.03 -5.42 22.53
N ALA A 213 -0.61 -5.60 21.37
CA ALA A 213 -0.16 -5.04 20.11
C ALA A 213 -0.50 -3.54 20.05
N ARG A 214 0.51 -2.71 19.72
CA ARG A 214 0.35 -1.27 19.53
C ARG A 214 0.30 -0.94 18.05
N SER A 215 -0.66 -0.12 17.65
CA SER A 215 -0.73 0.41 16.29
C SER A 215 0.60 1.09 15.91
N GLY A 216 1.12 0.77 14.73
CA GLY A 216 2.39 1.30 14.24
C GLY A 216 3.65 0.57 14.75
N GLN A 217 3.54 -0.38 15.67
CA GLN A 217 4.68 -1.19 16.13
C GLN A 217 4.78 -2.51 15.36
N SER A 218 5.90 -2.77 14.71
CA SER A 218 6.17 -4.05 14.05
C SER A 218 6.10 -5.21 15.05
N LEU A 219 5.33 -6.26 14.71
CA LEU A 219 5.19 -7.47 15.54
C LEU A 219 5.99 -8.65 15.00
N MET A 220 6.21 -8.67 13.69
CA MET A 220 6.96 -9.71 12.97
C MET A 220 7.46 -9.15 11.64
N THR A 221 8.46 -9.81 11.09
CA THR A 221 9.04 -9.47 9.79
C THR A 221 8.54 -10.45 8.75
N PHE A 222 8.03 -9.95 7.63
CA PHE A 222 7.62 -10.77 6.49
C PHE A 222 8.63 -10.62 5.35
N VAL A 223 9.15 -11.74 4.87
CA VAL A 223 10.09 -11.81 3.75
C VAL A 223 9.35 -12.34 2.52
N ASP A 224 9.20 -11.51 1.50
CA ASP A 224 8.54 -11.88 0.25
C ASP A 224 9.37 -12.93 -0.50
N SER A 225 8.74 -14.06 -0.82
CA SER A 225 9.38 -15.17 -1.54
C SER A 225 9.40 -15.00 -3.05
N THR A 226 8.55 -14.13 -3.59
CA THR A 226 8.41 -13.90 -5.04
C THR A 226 9.43 -12.88 -5.55
N ASN A 227 9.81 -11.92 -4.72
CA ASN A 227 10.70 -10.82 -5.09
C ASN A 227 12.10 -10.98 -4.49
N VAL A 228 12.83 -12.02 -4.92
CA VAL A 228 14.22 -12.29 -4.52
C VAL A 228 15.20 -11.83 -5.59
N TRP A 229 16.30 -11.21 -5.18
CA TRP A 229 17.40 -10.82 -6.07
C TRP A 229 18.75 -11.02 -5.41
N ILE A 230 19.81 -11.02 -6.22
CA ILE A 230 21.18 -11.03 -5.72
C ILE A 230 21.75 -9.63 -5.87
N GLU A 231 22.33 -9.14 -4.80
CA GLU A 231 23.05 -7.88 -4.76
C GLU A 231 24.55 -8.16 -4.74
N ALA A 232 25.22 -7.93 -5.86
CA ALA A 232 26.65 -8.18 -6.02
C ALA A 232 27.45 -6.88 -5.97
N TYR A 233 28.40 -6.78 -5.05
CA TYR A 233 29.22 -5.59 -4.84
C TYR A 233 30.46 -5.64 -5.73
N MET A 234 30.44 -4.83 -6.79
CA MET A 234 31.49 -4.74 -7.82
C MET A 234 32.32 -3.46 -7.65
N THR A 235 33.61 -3.50 -8.00
CA THR A 235 34.47 -2.29 -7.95
C THR A 235 34.15 -1.32 -9.10
N GLU A 236 34.54 -0.05 -8.95
CA GLU A 236 34.38 0.98 -10.00
C GLU A 236 34.95 0.54 -11.38
N ASN A 237 36.09 -0.16 -11.37
CA ASN A 237 36.74 -0.65 -12.61
C ASN A 237 35.90 -1.71 -13.33
N ASN A 238 35.17 -2.53 -12.57
CA ASN A 238 34.34 -3.62 -13.08
C ASN A 238 33.09 -3.09 -13.79
N LEU A 239 32.52 -2.00 -13.28
CA LEU A 239 31.29 -1.43 -13.81
C LEU A 239 31.40 -0.87 -15.22
N GLY A 240 32.58 -0.42 -15.64
CA GLY A 240 32.75 0.29 -16.91
C GLY A 240 32.33 -0.51 -18.15
N ASN A 241 32.32 -1.85 -18.05
CA ASN A 241 31.92 -2.74 -19.15
C ASN A 241 30.63 -3.53 -18.89
N ILE A 242 30.07 -3.47 -17.68
CA ILE A 242 28.83 -4.18 -17.34
C ILE A 242 27.65 -3.38 -17.88
N LYS A 243 26.74 -4.06 -18.57
CA LYS A 243 25.49 -3.47 -19.08
C LYS A 243 24.28 -4.23 -18.51
N ILE A 244 23.15 -3.52 -18.44
CA ILE A 244 21.86 -4.13 -18.12
C ILE A 244 21.55 -5.22 -19.17
N GLY A 245 21.14 -6.39 -18.69
CA GLY A 245 20.89 -7.60 -19.49
C GLY A 245 22.12 -8.45 -19.78
N ASP A 246 23.30 -8.12 -19.26
CA ASP A 246 24.46 -9.01 -19.39
C ASP A 246 24.21 -10.32 -18.60
N PRO A 247 24.58 -11.48 -19.16
CA PRO A 247 24.38 -12.76 -18.51
C PRO A 247 25.36 -12.96 -17.35
N VAL A 248 24.87 -13.60 -16.29
CA VAL A 248 25.57 -13.79 -15.02
C VAL A 248 25.49 -15.26 -14.61
N ASP A 249 26.59 -15.81 -14.13
CA ASP A 249 26.59 -17.08 -13.41
C ASP A 249 26.73 -16.78 -11.92
N VAL A 250 25.85 -17.39 -11.12
CA VAL A 250 25.81 -17.27 -9.67
C VAL A 250 26.05 -18.63 -9.06
N VAL A 251 26.88 -18.69 -8.03
CA VAL A 251 27.00 -19.83 -7.13
C VAL A 251 26.60 -19.33 -5.75
N LEU A 252 25.68 -20.04 -5.10
CA LEU A 252 25.24 -19.75 -3.75
C LEU A 252 25.89 -20.76 -2.82
N ASP A 253 26.48 -20.29 -1.73
CA ASP A 253 27.13 -21.17 -0.75
C ASP A 253 26.13 -22.16 -0.12
N MET A 254 24.85 -21.77 -0.07
CA MET A 254 23.77 -22.61 0.47
C MET A 254 23.37 -23.79 -0.43
N HIS A 255 23.67 -23.76 -1.74
CA HIS A 255 23.64 -24.99 -2.56
C HIS A 255 24.96 -25.15 -3.31
N PRO A 256 25.95 -25.80 -2.68
CA PRO A 256 27.23 -26.02 -3.32
C PRO A 256 27.08 -26.87 -4.59
N GLY A 257 27.95 -26.65 -5.58
CA GLY A 257 27.92 -27.39 -6.84
C GLY A 257 26.92 -26.93 -7.89
N LYS A 258 25.92 -26.11 -7.53
CA LYS A 258 24.91 -25.60 -8.46
C LYS A 258 25.29 -24.22 -8.99
N ILE A 259 25.12 -24.01 -10.29
CA ILE A 259 25.32 -22.71 -10.96
C ILE A 259 23.96 -22.24 -11.46
N TRP A 260 23.51 -21.10 -10.96
CA TRP A 260 22.29 -20.45 -11.44
C TRP A 260 22.64 -19.43 -12.52
N LYS A 261 21.77 -19.37 -13.53
CA LYS A 261 21.87 -18.39 -14.61
C LYS A 261 21.01 -17.19 -14.25
N GLY A 262 21.62 -16.02 -14.33
CA GLY A 262 21.00 -14.74 -14.03
C GLY A 262 21.28 -13.71 -15.10
N GLN A 263 20.66 -12.54 -14.93
CA GLN A 263 20.91 -11.38 -15.75
C GLN A 263 21.02 -10.13 -14.89
N VAL A 264 21.85 -9.19 -15.34
CA VAL A 264 21.93 -7.87 -14.71
C VAL A 264 20.62 -7.11 -14.91
N ALA A 265 19.90 -6.83 -13.83
CA ALA A 265 18.65 -6.08 -13.88
C ALA A 265 18.88 -4.57 -13.76
N SER A 266 19.70 -4.15 -12.79
CA SER A 266 19.97 -2.72 -12.57
C SER A 266 21.32 -2.49 -11.88
N LEU A 267 21.84 -1.28 -12.05
CA LEU A 267 23.08 -0.82 -11.41
C LEU A 267 22.77 0.30 -10.41
N SER A 268 23.27 0.21 -9.18
CA SER A 268 23.18 1.32 -8.23
C SER A 268 24.13 2.45 -8.63
N ILE A 269 23.61 3.68 -8.69
CA ILE A 269 24.41 4.88 -8.97
C ILE A 269 25.21 5.32 -7.73
N ALA A 270 24.76 4.89 -6.55
CA ALA A 270 25.39 5.13 -5.26
C ALA A 270 26.38 4.01 -4.91
N SER A 271 27.57 4.40 -4.41
CA SER A 271 28.50 3.45 -3.77
C SER A 271 27.87 2.96 -2.46
N SER A 272 27.85 1.66 -2.23
CA SER A 272 27.32 1.07 -1.00
C SER A 272 28.42 0.24 -0.35
N ASP A 273 28.66 0.48 0.93
CA ASP A 273 29.50 -0.35 1.81
C ASP A 273 28.70 -1.53 2.42
N GLY A 274 27.46 -1.74 1.97
CA GLY A 274 26.52 -2.70 2.58
C GLY A 274 25.58 -2.09 3.61
N THR A 275 25.69 -0.78 3.91
CA THR A 275 24.78 -0.06 4.79
C THR A 275 23.61 0.53 3.99
N SER A 276 22.37 0.29 4.44
CA SER A 276 21.16 0.81 3.79
C SER A 276 21.11 2.34 3.83
N SER A 277 21.11 3.01 2.68
CA SER A 277 20.74 4.42 2.58
C SER A 277 19.22 4.57 2.64
N LYS A 278 18.70 5.39 3.55
CA LYS A 278 17.26 5.67 3.62
C LYS A 278 16.82 6.49 2.40
N PRO A 279 15.58 6.31 1.90
CA PRO A 279 15.03 7.18 0.86
C PRO A 279 15.11 8.65 1.28
N GLY A 280 15.70 9.50 0.42
CA GLY A 280 15.83 10.95 0.64
C GLY A 280 17.13 11.40 1.32
N GLU A 281 17.98 10.48 1.80
CA GLU A 281 19.32 10.84 2.28
C GLU A 281 20.34 10.76 1.13
N PRO A 282 21.20 11.78 0.94
CA PRO A 282 22.37 11.65 0.07
C PRO A 282 23.22 10.47 0.55
N THR A 283 23.64 9.61 -0.37
CA THR A 283 24.57 8.53 -0.05
C THR A 283 25.79 9.11 0.66
N ALA A 284 26.10 8.59 1.84
CA ALA A 284 27.24 9.06 2.62
C ALA A 284 28.52 8.92 1.78
N ILE A 285 29.27 10.01 1.63
CA ILE A 285 30.57 9.99 0.95
C ILE A 285 31.53 9.21 1.85
N PRO A 286 32.09 8.07 1.42
CA PRO A 286 32.98 7.28 2.27
C PRO A 286 34.25 8.06 2.61
N ARG A 287 34.68 8.00 3.87
CA ARG A 287 35.92 8.62 4.35
C ARG A 287 37.12 7.81 3.86
N VAL A 288 38.04 8.47 3.13
CA VAL A 288 39.28 7.84 2.66
C VAL A 288 40.22 7.64 3.86
N SER A 289 40.60 6.39 4.16
CA SER A 289 41.57 6.07 5.20
C SER A 289 42.71 5.27 4.59
N GLY A 290 43.88 5.89 4.39
CA GLY A 290 45.08 5.22 3.88
C GLY A 290 45.84 5.99 2.81
N TRP A 291 47.07 5.55 2.52
CA TRP A 291 47.92 6.09 1.43
C TRP A 291 47.45 5.61 0.03
N LEU A 292 46.71 4.50 -0.03
CA LEU A 292 46.06 3.99 -1.23
C LEU A 292 44.54 4.09 -1.08
N ARG A 293 43.86 4.63 -2.10
CA ARG A 293 42.39 4.74 -2.11
C ARG A 293 41.78 3.35 -2.25
N ASP A 294 41.03 2.90 -1.25
CA ASP A 294 40.27 1.67 -1.37
C ASP A 294 39.25 1.79 -2.52
N PRO A 295 39.12 0.75 -3.38
CA PRO A 295 38.16 0.78 -4.46
C PRO A 295 36.75 0.81 -3.88
N GLN A 296 35.99 1.84 -4.29
CA GLN A 296 34.57 1.91 -3.96
C GLN A 296 33.83 0.76 -4.65
N ARG A 297 32.84 0.22 -3.94
CA ARG A 297 31.97 -0.83 -4.44
C ARG A 297 30.58 -0.30 -4.71
N PHE A 298 29.99 -0.81 -5.77
CA PHE A 298 28.65 -0.47 -6.23
C PHE A 298 27.83 -1.76 -6.30
N ALA A 299 26.58 -1.65 -5.88
CA ALA A 299 25.66 -2.77 -5.86
C ALA A 299 25.08 -3.01 -7.26
N LEU A 300 25.26 -4.23 -7.75
CA LEU A 300 24.66 -4.74 -8.97
C LEU A 300 23.47 -5.61 -8.59
N ARG A 301 22.27 -5.28 -9.07
CA ARG A 301 21.09 -6.12 -8.90
C ARG A 301 21.02 -7.15 -10.01
N ILE A 302 20.99 -8.42 -9.63
CA ILE A 302 20.91 -9.57 -10.52
C ILE A 302 19.61 -10.30 -10.25
N VAL A 303 18.88 -10.59 -11.32
CA VAL A 303 17.66 -11.40 -11.28
C VAL A 303 17.94 -12.79 -11.86
N LEU A 304 17.30 -13.80 -11.30
CA LEU A 304 17.41 -15.19 -11.74
C LEU A 304 16.11 -15.58 -12.46
N PRO A 305 16.05 -15.49 -13.81
CA PRO A 305 14.81 -15.75 -14.55
C PRO A 305 14.40 -17.23 -14.54
N ASP A 306 15.36 -18.14 -14.39
CA ASP A 306 15.11 -19.60 -14.32
C ASP A 306 14.83 -20.09 -12.88
N TYR A 307 14.75 -19.18 -11.90
CA TYR A 307 14.31 -19.51 -10.55
C TYR A 307 12.78 -19.61 -10.55
N THR A 308 12.26 -20.82 -10.74
CA THR A 308 10.83 -21.09 -10.66
C THR A 308 10.34 -20.96 -9.22
N GLU A 309 9.47 -19.99 -9.00
CA GLU A 309 8.75 -19.76 -7.76
C GLU A 309 8.09 -21.06 -7.26
N GLY A 310 8.51 -21.55 -6.08
CA GLY A 310 7.71 -22.51 -5.31
C GLY A 310 7.95 -24.01 -5.52
N ASP A 311 9.10 -24.45 -6.04
CA ASP A 311 9.49 -25.87 -5.88
C ASP A 311 10.02 -26.10 -4.46
N GLU A 312 9.25 -26.83 -3.63
CA GLU A 312 9.63 -27.21 -2.26
C GLU A 312 10.98 -27.97 -2.19
N THR A 313 11.45 -28.51 -3.33
CA THR A 313 12.71 -29.26 -3.41
C THR A 313 13.89 -28.45 -3.93
N ASP A 314 13.66 -27.28 -4.54
CA ASP A 314 14.70 -26.37 -5.06
C ASP A 314 14.86 -25.11 -4.18
N ASP A 315 14.68 -25.38 -2.89
CA ASP A 315 14.61 -24.48 -1.75
C ASP A 315 15.96 -23.79 -1.53
N VAL A 316 16.25 -22.76 -2.32
CA VAL A 316 17.06 -21.62 -1.87
C VAL A 316 16.30 -21.01 -0.71
N ARG A 317 16.29 -21.73 0.43
CA ARG A 317 15.71 -21.29 1.68
C ARG A 317 16.17 -19.88 1.84
N PHE A 318 15.17 -19.01 1.97
CA PHE A 318 15.17 -17.55 2.03
C PHE A 318 16.14 -17.01 3.07
N ASN A 319 17.40 -17.38 2.96
CA ASN A 319 18.54 -16.97 3.73
C ASN A 319 18.89 -15.61 3.14
N VAL A 320 18.03 -14.65 3.44
CA VAL A 320 18.32 -13.26 3.20
C VAL A 320 19.66 -12.97 3.87
N ASN A 321 20.57 -12.37 3.12
CA ASN A 321 21.98 -12.18 3.44
C ASN A 321 22.90 -13.41 3.29
N GLY A 322 22.42 -14.51 2.71
CA GLY A 322 23.27 -15.63 2.28
C GLY A 322 24.34 -15.18 1.27
N GLN A 323 25.53 -15.76 1.36
CA GLN A 323 26.67 -15.42 0.52
C GLN A 323 26.55 -16.05 -0.87
N ALA A 324 27.07 -15.34 -1.85
CA ALA A 324 27.07 -15.75 -3.24
C ALA A 324 28.34 -15.28 -3.96
N ASP A 325 28.83 -16.15 -4.84
CA ASP A 325 29.86 -15.85 -5.81
C ASP A 325 29.21 -15.53 -7.16
N VAL A 326 29.62 -14.43 -7.77
CA VAL A 326 28.99 -13.90 -8.98
C VAL A 326 30.06 -13.57 -10.01
N ILE A 327 29.86 -14.07 -11.23
CA ILE A 327 30.64 -13.69 -12.41
C ILE A 327 29.74 -13.13 -13.50
N VAL A 328 30.08 -11.95 -14.01
CA VAL A 328 29.33 -11.29 -15.09
C VAL A 328 30.09 -11.47 -16.42
N TYR A 329 29.38 -11.89 -17.46
CA TYR A 329 29.96 -12.03 -18.80
C TYR A 329 29.63 -10.82 -19.65
N THR A 330 30.61 -9.93 -19.80
CA THR A 330 30.47 -8.79 -20.71
C THR A 330 30.52 -9.25 -22.17
N ARG A 331 29.91 -8.48 -23.08
CA ARG A 331 29.71 -8.85 -24.50
C ARG A 331 30.99 -9.02 -25.35
N ASP A 332 32.17 -8.79 -24.78
CA ASP A 332 33.42 -8.73 -25.54
C ASP A 332 34.18 -10.08 -25.53
N ARG A 333 34.04 -10.83 -26.63
CA ARG A 333 34.85 -11.98 -27.13
C ARG A 333 35.05 -13.21 -26.20
N GLY A 334 34.68 -14.38 -26.74
CA GLY A 334 34.45 -15.64 -26.02
C GLY A 334 35.61 -16.34 -25.30
N PHE A 335 36.88 -15.92 -25.45
CA PHE A 335 38.00 -16.61 -24.77
C PHE A 335 38.02 -16.34 -23.26
N LEU A 336 37.88 -15.07 -22.86
CA LEU A 336 37.84 -14.69 -21.44
C LEU A 336 36.58 -15.24 -20.77
N ASN A 337 35.43 -15.16 -21.45
CA ASN A 337 34.18 -15.73 -20.97
C ASN A 337 34.27 -17.26 -20.82
N ALA A 338 34.98 -17.96 -21.72
CA ALA A 338 35.20 -19.40 -21.58
C ALA A 338 36.03 -19.75 -20.34
N ILE A 339 37.07 -18.97 -20.04
CA ILE A 339 37.87 -19.15 -18.83
C ILE A 339 37.07 -18.80 -17.57
N GLY A 340 36.27 -17.73 -17.61
CA GLY A 340 35.35 -17.39 -16.52
C GLY A 340 34.34 -18.50 -16.23
N ARG A 341 33.82 -19.18 -17.26
CA ARG A 341 32.94 -20.35 -17.08
C ARG A 341 33.66 -21.56 -16.48
N VAL A 342 34.93 -21.77 -16.80
CA VAL A 342 35.73 -22.82 -16.15
C VAL A 342 36.01 -22.45 -14.70
N TYR A 343 36.33 -21.18 -14.45
CA TYR A 343 36.59 -20.66 -13.11
C TYR A 343 35.38 -20.81 -12.19
N ILE A 344 34.19 -20.37 -12.61
CA ILE A 344 32.98 -20.50 -11.77
C ILE A 344 32.59 -21.96 -11.52
N LYS A 345 32.87 -22.88 -12.45
CA LYS A 345 32.70 -24.33 -12.23
C LYS A 345 33.67 -24.88 -11.20
N ILE A 346 34.91 -24.38 -11.20
CA ILE A 346 35.89 -24.72 -10.17
C ILE A 346 35.44 -24.19 -8.81
N VAL A 347 35.00 -22.92 -8.75
CA VAL A 347 34.44 -22.31 -7.53
C VAL A 347 33.23 -23.12 -7.03
N ALA A 348 32.29 -23.47 -7.89
CA ALA A 348 31.13 -24.31 -7.55
C ALA A 348 31.54 -25.71 -7.06
N LEU A 349 32.63 -26.29 -7.56
CA LEU A 349 33.14 -27.57 -7.06
C LEU A 349 33.78 -27.41 -5.68
N PHE A 350 34.51 -26.32 -5.46
CA PHE A 350 35.18 -26.02 -4.19
C PHE A 350 34.24 -25.48 -3.11
N SER A 351 33.04 -25.03 -3.45
CA SER A 351 32.05 -24.62 -2.46
C SER A 351 31.57 -25.80 -1.57
N TYR A 352 31.84 -27.06 -1.96
CA TYR A 352 31.65 -28.22 -1.07
C TYR A 352 32.72 -28.36 0.02
N ALA A 353 33.87 -27.72 -0.15
CA ALA A 353 35.03 -27.88 0.74
C ALA A 353 35.07 -26.88 1.89
N TYR A 354 34.12 -25.93 1.93
CA TYR A 354 34.01 -24.87 2.93
C TYR A 354 32.83 -25.07 3.87
#